data_AF-A0A662VNC3-F1
#
_entry.id   AF-A0A662VNC3-F1
#
_cell.length_a   1.000
_cell.length_b   1.000
_cell.length_c   1.000
_cell.angle_alpha   90.00
_cell.angle_beta   90.00
_cell.angle_gamma   90.00
#
_symmetry.space_group_name_H-M   'P 1'
#
loop_
_entity.id
_entity.type
_entity.pdbx_description
1 polymer ?
#
loop_
_entity_poly.entity_id
_entity_poly.type
_entity_poly.pdbx_seq_one_letter_code
_entity_poly.pdbx_strand_id
1 'polypeptide(L)'
;MRKVEIYTFEDAKKEMEEGKTESEVAVKKWESIVQALRVVEEVSVQITSFCLNYQKFNCEGCPITKYDYPCGHPYANFTIFYQELKKLRALAESLYAILIAIDREDKESKSKYI
;
A
#
# COMPACT_ATOMS: atom_id res chain seq x y z
N MET A 1 -16.78 -3.34 -7.03
CA MET A 1 -15.74 -3.88 -6.12
C MET A 1 -14.43 -3.95 -6.88
N ARG A 2 -13.32 -3.49 -6.30
CA ARG A 2 -11.99 -3.51 -6.91
C ARG A 2 -11.27 -4.82 -6.56
N LYS A 3 -10.49 -5.38 -7.50
CA LYS A 3 -9.59 -6.51 -7.26
C LYS A 3 -8.15 -6.01 -7.23
N VAL A 4 -7.34 -6.56 -6.34
CA VAL A 4 -5.90 -6.31 -6.23
C VAL A 4 -5.19 -7.64 -6.35
N GLU A 5 -4.26 -7.74 -7.29
CA GLU A 5 -3.38 -8.89 -7.45
C GLU A 5 -2.07 -8.62 -6.72
N ILE A 6 -1.59 -9.60 -5.96
CA ILE A 6 -0.34 -9.50 -5.21
C ILE A 6 0.65 -10.46 -5.82
N TYR A 7 1.84 -9.94 -6.15
CA TYR A 7 2.92 -10.73 -6.72
C TYR A 7 3.54 -11.61 -5.63
N THR A 8 3.57 -12.92 -5.84
CA THR A 8 4.03 -13.88 -4.84
C THR A 8 5.49 -14.28 -5.04
N PHE A 9 5.99 -15.13 -4.14
CA PHE A 9 7.30 -15.73 -4.31
C PHE A 9 7.32 -16.75 -5.46
N GLU A 10 6.23 -17.46 -5.67
CA GLU A 10 6.06 -18.41 -6.77
C GLU A 10 6.08 -17.70 -8.13
N ASP A 11 5.43 -16.53 -8.22
CA ASP A 11 5.52 -15.68 -9.42
C ASP A 11 6.97 -15.23 -9.68
N ALA A 12 7.67 -14.81 -8.62
CA ALA A 12 9.08 -14.44 -8.68
C ALA A 12 9.94 -15.57 -9.25
N LYS A 13 9.78 -16.77 -8.70
CA LYS A 13 10.54 -17.95 -9.09
C LYS A 13 10.28 -18.31 -10.55
N LYS A 14 9.01 -18.31 -10.97
CA LYS A 14 8.62 -18.61 -12.35
C LYS A 14 9.20 -17.62 -13.34
N GLU A 15 9.12 -16.31 -13.06
CA GLU A 15 9.67 -15.29 -13.95
C GLU A 15 11.20 -15.37 -14.07
N MET A 16 11.90 -15.72 -12.98
CA MET A 16 13.35 -15.99 -13.03
C MET A 16 13.68 -17.20 -13.91
N GLU A 17 12.91 -18.27 -13.82
CA GLU A 17 13.05 -19.46 -14.70
C GLU A 17 12.78 -19.11 -16.18
N GLU A 18 11.92 -18.12 -16.44
CA GLU A 18 11.63 -17.57 -17.77
C GLU A 18 12.68 -16.55 -18.26
N GLY A 19 13.75 -16.32 -17.48
CA GLY A 19 14.90 -15.51 -17.88
C GLY A 19 14.86 -14.04 -17.43
N LYS A 20 13.93 -13.66 -16.53
CA LYS A 20 13.96 -12.34 -15.89
C LYS A 20 15.12 -12.21 -14.90
N THR A 21 15.68 -11.01 -14.81
CA THR A 21 16.74 -10.74 -13.85
C THR A 21 16.19 -10.65 -12.42
N GLU A 22 17.05 -10.90 -11.43
CA GLU A 22 16.72 -10.73 -10.02
C GLU A 22 16.25 -9.29 -9.71
N SER A 23 16.89 -8.30 -10.34
CA SER A 23 16.54 -6.89 -10.24
C SER A 23 15.13 -6.58 -10.78
N GLU A 24 14.78 -7.09 -11.96
CA GLU A 24 13.44 -6.92 -12.55
C GLU A 24 12.35 -7.53 -11.67
N VAL A 25 12.61 -8.75 -11.17
CA VAL A 25 11.66 -9.49 -10.32
C VAL A 25 11.48 -8.80 -8.97
N ALA A 26 12.56 -8.30 -8.36
CA ALA A 26 12.50 -7.55 -7.11
C ALA A 26 11.67 -6.27 -7.26
N VAL A 27 11.86 -5.51 -8.35
CA VAL A 27 11.09 -4.30 -8.65
C VAL A 27 9.60 -4.63 -8.79
N LYS A 28 9.23 -5.62 -9.61
CA LYS A 28 7.82 -6.02 -9.81
C LYS A 28 7.15 -6.46 -8.51
N LYS A 29 7.83 -7.31 -7.72
CA LYS A 29 7.30 -7.76 -6.44
C LYS A 29 7.00 -6.57 -5.53
N TRP A 30 7.93 -5.64 -5.43
CA TRP A 30 7.80 -4.51 -4.53
C TRP A 30 6.80 -3.47 -5.02
N GLU A 31 6.67 -3.29 -6.33
CA GLU A 31 5.59 -2.53 -6.95
C GLU A 31 4.22 -3.04 -6.51
N SER A 32 4.01 -4.36 -6.54
CA SER A 32 2.74 -4.96 -6.12
C SER A 32 2.40 -4.67 -4.65
N ILE A 33 3.41 -4.63 -3.78
CA ILE A 33 3.24 -4.30 -2.35
C ILE A 33 2.85 -2.84 -2.19
N VAL A 34 3.52 -1.92 -2.88
CA VAL A 34 3.19 -0.49 -2.87
C VAL A 34 1.76 -0.27 -3.37
N GLN A 35 1.36 -0.94 -4.46
CA GLN A 35 0.01 -0.86 -4.98
C GLN A 35 -1.02 -1.40 -3.99
N ALA A 36 -0.75 -2.55 -3.36
CA ALA A 36 -1.62 -3.09 -2.33
C ALA A 36 -1.79 -2.13 -1.15
N LEU A 37 -0.71 -1.54 -0.64
CA LEU A 37 -0.77 -0.56 0.45
C LEU A 37 -1.56 0.69 0.07
N ARG A 38 -1.41 1.20 -1.17
CA ARG A 38 -2.20 2.32 -1.67
C ARG A 38 -3.70 2.00 -1.69
N VAL A 39 -4.08 0.81 -2.13
CA VAL A 39 -5.48 0.39 -2.12
C VAL A 39 -6.00 0.22 -0.70
N VAL A 40 -5.22 -0.39 0.19
CA VAL A 40 -5.59 -0.51 1.61
C VAL A 40 -5.79 0.87 2.23
N GLU A 41 -4.93 1.84 1.96
CA GLU A 41 -5.10 3.21 2.45
C GLU A 41 -6.35 3.87 1.88
N GLU A 42 -6.58 3.75 0.58
CA GLU A 42 -7.75 4.30 -0.12
C GLU A 42 -9.06 3.79 0.50
N VAL A 43 -9.18 2.48 0.72
CA VAL A 43 -10.39 1.87 1.31
C VAL A 43 -10.46 2.02 2.83
N SER A 44 -9.33 2.30 3.48
CA SER A 44 -9.29 2.58 4.92
C SER A 44 -9.78 3.98 5.26
N VAL A 45 -9.87 4.90 4.29
CA VAL A 45 -10.53 6.20 4.49
C VAL A 45 -12.00 5.94 4.79
N GLN A 46 -12.33 5.87 6.08
CA GLN A 46 -13.66 5.50 6.53
C GLN A 46 -14.63 6.67 6.40
N ILE A 47 -15.38 6.67 5.30
CA ILE A 47 -16.79 7.04 5.37
C ILE A 47 -17.55 5.72 5.52
N THR A 48 -17.86 5.33 6.76
CA THR A 48 -18.73 4.17 7.00
C THR A 48 -20.15 4.49 6.51
N SER A 49 -20.99 3.48 6.29
CA SER A 49 -22.40 3.69 5.98
C SER A 49 -23.12 4.50 7.07
N PHE A 50 -22.67 4.40 8.34
CA PHE A 50 -23.14 5.26 9.41
C PHE A 50 -22.77 6.72 9.18
N CYS A 51 -21.55 7.02 8.72
CA CYS A 51 -21.16 8.39 8.37
C CYS A 51 -22.13 8.97 7.32
N LEU A 52 -22.49 8.21 6.27
CA LEU A 52 -23.44 8.68 5.25
C LEU A 52 -24.83 9.01 5.83
N ASN A 53 -25.31 8.20 6.76
CA ASN A 53 -26.65 8.38 7.34
C ASN A 53 -26.72 9.49 8.40
N TYR A 54 -25.64 9.66 9.18
CA TYR A 54 -25.63 10.53 10.35
C TYR A 54 -24.84 11.83 10.17
N GLN A 55 -24.05 11.99 9.10
CA GLN A 55 -23.32 13.23 8.81
C GLN A 55 -24.26 14.44 8.66
N LYS A 56 -25.44 14.25 8.05
CA LYS A 56 -26.49 15.29 7.96
C LYS A 56 -27.05 15.73 9.32
N PHE A 57 -26.84 14.93 10.36
CA PHE A 57 -27.22 15.20 11.75
C PHE A 57 -26.00 15.53 12.62
N ASN A 58 -24.88 15.95 12.03
CA ASN A 58 -23.64 16.24 12.74
C ASN A 58 -23.16 15.08 13.64
N CYS A 59 -23.35 13.83 13.18
CA CYS A 59 -23.03 12.60 13.89
C CYS A 59 -23.82 12.37 15.21
N GLU A 60 -24.85 13.16 15.49
CA GLU A 60 -25.68 12.99 16.68
C GLU A 60 -26.43 11.64 16.64
N GLY A 61 -26.36 10.88 17.73
CA GLY A 61 -26.96 9.53 17.83
C GLY A 61 -26.26 8.44 17.02
N CYS A 62 -25.14 8.73 16.35
CA CYS A 62 -24.40 7.74 15.58
C CYS A 62 -23.85 6.63 16.51
N PRO A 63 -24.13 5.35 16.27
CA PRO A 63 -23.62 4.27 17.13
C PRO A 63 -22.09 4.22 17.22
N ILE A 64 -21.39 4.70 16.18
CA ILE A 64 -19.92 4.70 16.12
C ILE A 64 -19.29 5.60 17.20
N THR A 65 -19.98 6.67 17.63
CA THR A 65 -19.47 7.60 18.65
C THR A 65 -19.52 7.00 20.06
N LYS A 66 -20.19 5.86 20.24
CA LYS A 66 -20.18 5.08 21.49
C LYS A 66 -18.92 4.24 21.64
N TYR A 67 -18.08 4.16 20.62
CA TYR A 67 -16.82 3.42 20.61
C TYR A 67 -15.64 4.39 20.52
N ASP A 68 -14.43 3.90 20.85
CA ASP A 68 -13.17 4.66 20.71
C ASP A 68 -12.75 4.78 19.24
N TYR A 69 -13.58 5.52 18.50
CA TYR A 69 -13.54 5.68 17.06
C TYR A 69 -13.77 7.13 16.56
N PRO A 70 -13.45 8.21 17.30
CA PRO A 70 -13.53 9.55 16.71
C PRO A 70 -12.42 9.72 15.65
N CYS A 71 -12.83 9.87 14.39
CA CYS A 71 -11.99 10.00 13.19
C CYS A 71 -11.04 11.22 13.18
N GLY A 72 -11.03 12.03 14.24
CA GLY A 72 -10.16 13.19 14.42
C GLY A 72 -9.44 13.26 15.76
N HIS A 73 -9.61 12.29 16.67
CA HIS A 73 -8.90 12.30 17.94
C HIS A 73 -7.56 11.54 17.77
N PRO A 74 -6.42 12.15 18.13
CA PRO A 74 -5.09 11.54 17.90
C PRO A 74 -4.89 10.21 18.63
N TYR A 75 -5.66 9.94 19.68
CA TYR A 75 -5.60 8.70 20.45
C TYR A 75 -6.64 7.66 20.05
N ALA A 76 -7.53 7.95 19.09
CA ALA A 76 -8.50 6.97 18.63
C ALA A 76 -7.81 5.87 17.82
N ASN A 77 -8.24 4.62 18.01
CA ASN A 77 -7.67 3.46 17.31
C ASN A 77 -7.63 3.63 15.79
N PHE A 78 -8.68 4.23 15.21
CA PHE A 78 -8.71 4.53 13.77
C PHE A 78 -7.61 5.51 13.34
N THR A 79 -7.47 6.61 14.07
CA THR A 79 -6.47 7.64 13.77
C THR A 79 -5.06 7.05 13.83
N ILE A 80 -4.77 6.25 14.86
CA ILE A 80 -3.50 5.54 15.02
C ILE A 80 -3.28 4.59 13.83
N PHE A 81 -4.25 3.72 13.53
CA PHE A 81 -4.17 2.79 12.41
C PHE A 81 -3.88 3.50 11.08
N TYR A 82 -4.61 4.57 10.77
CA TYR A 82 -4.46 5.30 9.52
C TYR A 82 -3.11 6.03 9.42
N GLN A 83 -2.61 6.57 10.54
CA GLN A 83 -1.27 7.17 10.61
C GLN A 83 -0.16 6.12 10.40
N GLU A 84 -0.27 4.97 11.05
CA GLU A 84 0.72 3.88 10.89
C GLU A 84 0.69 3.31 9.47
N LEU A 85 -0.48 3.18 8.85
CA LEU A 85 -0.61 2.75 7.46
C LEU A 85 0.08 3.74 6.50
N LYS A 86 -0.08 5.05 6.71
CA LYS A 86 0.61 6.09 5.92
C LYS A 86 2.13 6.00 6.04
N LYS A 87 2.63 5.78 7.26
CA LYS A 87 4.07 5.58 7.51
C LYS A 87 4.57 4.34 6.77
N LEU A 88 3.85 3.22 6.88
CA LEU A 88 4.18 1.98 6.20
C LEU A 88 4.23 2.15 4.67
N ARG A 89 3.24 2.84 4.09
CA ARG A 89 3.24 3.14 2.65
C ARG A 89 4.45 3.97 2.24
N ALA A 90 4.77 5.04 2.97
CA ALA A 90 5.91 5.89 2.66
C ALA A 90 7.25 5.13 2.72
N LEU A 91 7.40 4.23 3.70
CA LEU A 91 8.56 3.33 3.79
C LEU A 91 8.62 2.39 2.58
N ALA A 92 7.49 1.79 2.19
CA ALA A 92 7.43 0.90 1.04
C ALA A 92 7.76 1.63 -0.28
N GLU A 93 7.25 2.85 -0.49
CA GLU A 93 7.55 3.69 -1.65
C GLU A 93 9.04 4.07 -1.70
N SER A 94 9.65 4.35 -0.55
CA SER A 94 11.09 4.65 -0.47
C SER A 94 11.94 3.45 -0.86
N LEU A 95 11.61 2.26 -0.36
CA LEU A 95 12.26 1.00 -0.75
C LEU A 95 12.07 0.71 -2.25
N TYR A 96 10.89 1.01 -2.80
CA TYR A 96 10.62 0.85 -4.23
C TYR A 96 11.53 1.71 -5.08
N ALA A 97 11.72 2.98 -4.71
CA ALA A 97 12.61 3.89 -5.42
C ALA A 97 14.06 3.39 -5.43
N ILE A 98 14.53 2.81 -4.32
CA ILE A 98 15.87 2.20 -4.23
C ILE A 98 15.97 1.00 -5.20
N LEU A 99 14.97 0.12 -5.22
CA LEU A 99 14.98 -1.05 -6.12
C LEU A 99 14.96 -0.65 -7.60
N ILE A 100 14.23 0.41 -7.96
CA ILE A 100 14.25 0.96 -9.32
C ILE A 100 15.65 1.48 -9.68
N ALA A 101 16.33 2.14 -8.75
CA ALA A 101 17.69 2.63 -8.98
C ALA A 101 18.66 1.47 -9.22
N ILE A 102 18.58 0.41 -8.41
CA ILE A 102 19.39 -0.81 -8.56
C ILE A 102 19.13 -1.48 -9.92
N ASP A 103 17.87 -1.62 -10.34
CA ASP A 103 17.52 -2.20 -11.64
C ASP A 103 18.06 -1.38 -12.82
N ARG A 104 18.05 -0.05 -12.72
CA ARG A 104 18.66 0.83 -13.73
C ARG A 104 20.18 0.64 -13.79
N GLU A 105 20.85 0.62 -12.65
CA GLU A 105 22.30 0.39 -12.59
C GLU A 105 22.70 -0.98 -13.15
N ASP A 106 21.94 -2.03 -12.86
CA ASP A 106 22.16 -3.38 -13.39
C ASP A 106 22.02 -3.42 -14.93
N LYS A 107 20.99 -2.77 -15.47
CA LYS A 107 20.77 -2.66 -16.92
C LYS A 107 21.84 -1.83 -17.63
N GLU A 108 22.24 -0.71 -17.06
CA GLU A 108 23.30 0.15 -17.61
C GLU A 108 24.67 -0.56 -17.58
N SER A 109 24.95 -1.29 -16.51
CA SER A 109 26.19 -2.08 -16.38
C SER A 109 26.24 -3.15 -17.46
N LYS A 110 25.15 -3.90 -17.66
CA LYS A 110 25.07 -4.93 -18.72
C LYS A 110 25.23 -4.34 -20.12
N SER A 111 24.70 -3.14 -20.39
CA SER A 111 24.86 -2.46 -21.68
C SER A 111 26.30 -2.00 -21.97
N LYS A 112 27.16 -1.84 -20.96
CA LYS A 112 28.56 -1.42 -21.14
C LYS A 112 29.50 -2.58 -21.46
N TYR A 113 29.06 -3.83 -21.31
CA TYR A 113 29.85 -5.04 -21.55
C TYR A 113 29.38 -5.84 -22.79
N ILE A 114 28.51 -5.26 -23.62
CA ILE A 114 28.09 -5.79 -24.93
C ILE A 114 28.75 -4.99 -26.05
#